data_AF-A0A3D4RQL0-F1
#
_entry.id   AF-A0A3D4RQL0-F1
#
_cell.length_a   1.000
_cell.length_b   1.000
_cell.length_c   1.000
_cell.angle_alpha   90.00
_cell.angle_beta   90.00
_cell.angle_gamma   90.00
#
_symmetry.space_group_name_H-M   'P 1'
#
loop_
_entity.id
_entity.type
_entity.pdbx_description
1 polymer ?
#
loop_
_entity_poly.entity_id
_entity_poly.type
_entity_poly.pdbx_seq_one_letter_code
_entity_poly.pdbx_strand_id
1 'polypeptide(L)'
;MPNIAVEGDVIAIPGTTPYPPAVSGAWLSGPVTYANYSKVSINGVGVIYEARCTFTFTGVGPTPPGNPVSGTEDLTLSAGDTAVNGAQSSVLLDGDMETGTYGNQLQVVAPANPAATG
;
A
#
# COMPACT_ATOMS: atom_id res chain seq x y z
N MET A 1 -0.72 -19.61 10.66
CA MET A 1 0.00 -19.23 9.42
C MET A 1 -0.53 -17.86 9.03
N PRO A 2 0.32 -16.89 8.65
CA PRO A 2 -0.17 -15.61 8.16
C PRO A 2 -0.99 -15.83 6.89
N ASN A 3 -2.07 -15.07 6.72
CA ASN A 3 -2.95 -15.21 5.57
C ASN A 3 -2.27 -14.63 4.33
N ILE A 4 -2.41 -15.30 3.20
CA ILE A 4 -1.88 -14.82 1.93
C ILE A 4 -2.81 -13.71 1.42
N ALA A 5 -2.22 -12.58 1.05
CA ALA A 5 -2.95 -11.45 0.50
C ALA A 5 -3.36 -11.70 -0.96
N VAL A 6 -4.55 -11.23 -1.31
CA VAL A 6 -5.02 -11.11 -2.68
C VAL A 6 -5.33 -9.66 -3.02
N GLU A 7 -5.66 -9.39 -4.29
CA GLU A 7 -6.13 -8.07 -4.70
C GLU A 7 -7.33 -7.61 -3.85
N GLY A 8 -7.27 -6.38 -3.35
CA GLY A 8 -8.27 -5.80 -2.46
C GLY A 8 -7.96 -5.91 -0.97
N ASP A 9 -7.00 -6.74 -0.55
CA ASP A 9 -6.62 -6.90 0.86
C ASP A 9 -5.71 -5.76 1.36
N VAL A 10 -5.20 -4.90 0.48
CA VAL A 10 -4.30 -3.80 0.86
C VAL A 10 -5.08 -2.50 0.99
N ILE A 11 -4.96 -1.86 2.16
CA ILE A 11 -5.51 -0.54 2.43
C ILE A 11 -4.40 0.52 2.35
N ALA A 12 -4.78 1.71 1.87
CA ALA A 12 -3.95 2.90 1.86
C ALA A 12 -4.43 3.86 2.96
N ILE A 13 -3.52 4.27 3.84
CA ILE A 13 -3.82 5.12 4.99
C ILE A 13 -3.04 6.43 4.81
N PRO A 14 -3.74 7.57 4.57
CA PRO A 14 -3.08 8.86 4.46
C PRO A 14 -2.41 9.28 5.77
N GLY A 15 -1.19 9.80 5.66
CA GLY A 15 -0.42 10.33 6.78
C GLY A 15 -0.88 11.73 7.20
N THR A 16 -0.33 12.20 8.32
CA THR A 16 -0.68 13.51 8.90
C THR A 16 0.43 14.55 8.76
N THR A 17 1.62 14.17 8.30
CA THR A 17 2.76 15.10 8.17
C THR A 17 2.58 15.96 6.91
N PRO A 18 2.52 17.31 7.01
CA PRO A 18 2.37 18.16 5.84
C PRO A 18 3.54 18.07 4.87
N TYR A 19 3.25 18.18 3.57
CA TYR A 19 4.29 18.28 2.54
C TYR A 19 4.97 19.66 2.58
N PRO A 20 6.30 19.76 2.77
CA PRO A 20 6.97 21.06 2.82
C PRO A 20 6.79 21.86 1.51
N PRO A 21 6.56 23.18 1.57
CA PRO A 21 6.56 24.05 2.75
C PRO A 21 5.15 24.27 3.37
N ALA A 22 4.20 23.36 3.17
CA ALA A 22 2.84 23.55 3.68
C ALA A 22 2.81 23.61 5.21
N VAL A 23 1.96 24.50 5.74
CA VAL A 23 1.67 24.61 7.18
C VAL A 23 0.37 23.89 7.56
N SER A 24 -0.47 23.58 6.58
CA SER A 24 -1.70 22.81 6.74
C SER A 24 -2.12 22.19 5.42
N GLY A 25 -2.84 21.08 5.46
CA GLY A 25 -3.38 20.39 4.29
C GLY A 25 -3.74 18.96 4.64
N ALA A 26 -4.07 18.17 3.62
CA ALA A 26 -4.39 16.76 3.78
C ALA A 26 -3.76 15.93 2.66
N TRP A 27 -3.39 14.71 3.02
CA TRP A 27 -3.07 13.65 2.08
C TRP A 27 -4.34 12.91 1.67
N LEU A 28 -4.41 12.54 0.39
CA LEU A 28 -5.42 11.65 -0.17
C LEU A 28 -4.71 10.49 -0.85
N SER A 29 -5.13 9.27 -0.56
CA SER A 29 -4.65 8.08 -1.25
C SER A 29 -5.29 7.98 -2.64
N GLY A 30 -4.48 7.70 -3.66
CA GLY A 30 -4.96 7.19 -4.94
C GLY A 30 -5.46 5.75 -4.84
N PRO A 31 -5.88 5.15 -5.96
CA PRO A 31 -6.20 3.73 -6.00
C PRO A 31 -4.95 2.88 -5.75
N VAL A 32 -5.10 1.78 -5.01
CA VAL A 32 -4.05 0.78 -4.87
C VAL A 32 -4.01 -0.07 -6.14
N THR A 33 -2.83 -0.24 -6.70
CA THR A 33 -2.57 -1.14 -7.84
C THR A 33 -1.71 -2.31 -7.40
N TYR A 34 -1.88 -3.46 -8.06
CA TYR A 34 -1.28 -4.72 -7.64
C TYR A 34 -0.41 -5.33 -8.72
N ALA A 35 0.64 -6.02 -8.29
CA ALA A 35 1.30 -7.05 -9.09
C ALA A 35 0.96 -8.42 -8.51
N ASN A 36 0.47 -9.32 -9.36
CA ASN A 36 -0.05 -10.62 -8.97
C ASN A 36 0.62 -11.78 -9.72
N TYR A 37 0.46 -12.99 -9.20
CA TYR A 37 0.81 -14.21 -9.93
C TYR A 37 -0.36 -14.66 -10.80
N SER A 38 -0.14 -14.75 -12.12
CA SER A 38 -1.18 -15.14 -13.08
C SER A 38 -1.73 -16.57 -12.93
N LYS A 39 -1.04 -17.43 -12.17
CA LYS A 39 -1.40 -18.84 -11.98
C LYS A 39 -1.84 -19.19 -10.56
N VAL A 40 -1.76 -18.25 -9.62
CA VAL A 40 -2.04 -18.53 -8.21
C VAL A 40 -3.19 -17.65 -7.77
N SER A 41 -4.27 -18.28 -7.33
CA SER A 41 -5.43 -17.56 -6.86
C SER A 41 -6.02 -18.20 -5.62
N ILE A 42 -6.62 -17.37 -4.78
CA ILE A 42 -7.46 -17.82 -3.67
C ILE A 42 -8.88 -17.41 -4.03
N ASN A 43 -9.78 -18.38 -4.14
CA ASN A 43 -11.17 -18.15 -4.57
C ASN A 43 -11.29 -17.40 -5.91
N GLY A 44 -10.34 -17.59 -6.83
CA GLY A 44 -10.32 -16.93 -8.14
C GLY A 44 -9.75 -15.50 -8.13
N VAL A 45 -9.28 -14.99 -6.99
CA VAL A 45 -8.59 -13.70 -6.88
C VAL A 45 -7.08 -13.93 -6.86
N GLY A 46 -6.35 -13.19 -7.69
CA GLY A 46 -4.90 -13.35 -7.83
C GLY A 46 -4.15 -13.06 -6.53
N VAL A 47 -3.23 -13.96 -6.17
CA VAL A 47 -2.30 -13.72 -5.07
C VAL A 47 -1.31 -12.63 -5.46
N ILE A 48 -1.10 -11.67 -4.56
CA ILE A 48 -0.27 -10.48 -4.81
C ILE A 48 1.11 -10.61 -4.17
N TYR A 49 2.12 -10.07 -4.83
CA TYR A 49 3.48 -9.93 -4.30
C TYR A 49 3.93 -8.47 -4.19
N GLU A 50 3.16 -7.54 -4.72
CA GLU A 50 3.44 -6.12 -4.63
C GLU A 50 2.14 -5.31 -4.69
N ALA A 51 2.09 -4.23 -3.93
CA ALA A 51 1.04 -3.22 -3.99
C ALA A 51 1.67 -1.83 -4.06
N ARG A 52 1.07 -0.94 -4.86
CA ARG A 52 1.52 0.45 -5.05
C ARG A 52 0.38 1.43 -4.87
N CYS A 53 0.67 2.58 -4.27
CA CYS A 53 -0.28 3.69 -4.17
C CYS A 53 0.47 5.03 -4.25
N THR A 54 -0.08 5.95 -5.05
CA THR A 54 0.34 7.35 -5.07
C THR A 54 -0.55 8.14 -4.13
N PHE A 55 0.04 8.75 -3.11
CA PHE A 55 -0.62 9.71 -2.24
C PHE A 55 -0.43 11.11 -2.79
N THR A 56 -1.47 11.92 -2.75
CA THR A 56 -1.44 13.33 -3.18
C THR A 56 -1.75 14.24 -2.02
N PHE A 57 -0.90 15.22 -1.77
CA PHE A 57 -1.11 16.26 -0.77
C PHE A 57 -1.70 17.51 -1.42
N THR A 58 -2.68 18.12 -0.76
CA THR A 58 -3.13 19.48 -1.07
C THR A 58 -3.23 20.28 0.22
N GLY A 59 -2.66 21.48 0.23
CA GLY A 59 -2.62 22.34 1.38
C GLY A 59 -2.23 23.77 1.06
N VAL A 60 -1.80 24.50 2.08
CA VAL A 60 -1.38 25.90 1.98
C VAL A 60 -0.06 26.14 2.69
N GLY A 61 0.76 27.03 2.13
CA GLY A 61 2.06 27.44 2.64
C GLY A 61 2.05 28.80 3.37
N PRO A 62 3.19 29.18 3.96
CA PRO A 62 3.32 30.39 4.79
C PRO A 62 3.61 31.66 3.96
N THR A 63 4.12 31.54 2.72
CA THR A 63 4.61 32.68 1.94
C THR A 63 4.18 32.62 0.46
N PRO A 64 3.33 33.55 -0.01
CA PRO A 64 2.43 34.36 0.82
C PRO A 64 1.51 33.46 1.67
N PRO A 65 0.98 33.94 2.80
CA PRO A 65 0.07 33.15 3.62
C PRO A 65 -1.12 32.65 2.80
N GLY A 66 -1.37 31.34 2.83
CA GLY A 66 -2.48 30.73 2.08
C GLY A 66 -2.13 30.33 0.64
N ASN A 67 -0.87 30.48 0.20
CA ASN A 67 -0.45 30.03 -1.13
C ASN A 67 -0.66 28.51 -1.28
N PRO A 68 -1.33 28.01 -2.33
CA PRO A 68 -1.51 26.57 -2.52
C PRO A 68 -0.18 25.83 -2.60
N VAL A 69 -0.10 24.70 -1.90
CA VAL A 69 1.02 23.75 -1.95
C VAL A 69 0.45 22.38 -2.28
N SER A 70 1.08 21.70 -3.24
CA SER A 70 0.76 20.32 -3.61
C SER A 70 2.03 19.47 -3.59
N GLY A 71 1.88 18.20 -3.29
CA GLY A 71 2.97 17.23 -3.31
C GLY A 71 2.45 15.83 -3.59
N THR A 72 3.36 14.90 -3.88
CA THR A 72 3.04 13.49 -4.06
C THR A 72 4.02 12.63 -3.27
N GLU A 73 3.57 11.45 -2.87
CA GLU A 73 4.42 10.39 -2.31
C GLU A 73 3.97 9.06 -2.90
N ASP A 74 4.89 8.34 -3.55
CA ASP A 74 4.65 7.01 -4.08
C ASP A 74 5.15 5.97 -3.09
N LEU A 75 4.27 5.07 -2.65
CA LEU A 75 4.63 3.93 -1.82
C LEU A 75 4.50 2.63 -2.60
N THR A 76 5.49 1.76 -2.41
CA THR A 76 5.51 0.40 -2.93
C THR A 76 5.73 -0.55 -1.76
N LEU A 77 4.74 -1.38 -1.50
CA LEU A 77 4.82 -2.48 -0.55
C LEU A 77 5.15 -3.76 -1.34
N SER A 78 6.35 -4.30 -1.14
CA SER A 78 6.83 -5.52 -1.79
C SER A 78 6.90 -6.67 -0.80
N ALA A 79 6.54 -7.87 -1.25
CA ALA A 79 6.69 -9.08 -0.47
C ALA A 79 8.15 -9.32 -0.08
N GLY A 80 8.38 -9.70 1.18
CA GLY A 80 9.68 -10.19 1.63
C GLY A 80 10.03 -11.55 1.02
N ASP A 81 11.21 -12.09 1.36
CA ASP A 81 11.68 -13.40 0.86
C ASP A 81 10.92 -14.63 1.41
N THR A 82 9.75 -14.44 2.01
CA THR A 82 8.99 -15.50 2.67
C THR A 82 8.44 -16.49 1.64
N ALA A 83 8.94 -17.73 1.67
CA ALA A 83 8.46 -18.81 0.82
C ALA A 83 7.21 -19.45 1.42
N VAL A 84 6.12 -19.48 0.67
CA VAL A 84 4.81 -19.91 1.20
C VAL A 84 4.57 -21.40 1.02
N ASN A 85 5.23 -22.08 0.06
CA ASN A 85 5.20 -23.55 0.00
C ASN A 85 6.24 -24.17 -0.94
N GLY A 86 7.53 -23.84 -0.78
CA GLY A 86 8.65 -24.50 -1.49
C GLY A 86 8.75 -24.27 -3.02
N ALA A 87 7.70 -23.78 -3.69
CA ALA A 87 7.68 -23.45 -5.12
C ALA A 87 7.35 -21.98 -5.41
N GLN A 88 6.91 -21.23 -4.40
CA GLN A 88 6.46 -19.83 -4.52
C GLN A 88 7.14 -19.02 -3.43
N SER A 89 8.12 -18.22 -3.85
CA SER A 89 8.82 -17.23 -3.05
C SER A 89 8.10 -15.89 -3.18
N SER A 90 7.92 -15.17 -2.08
CA SER A 90 7.57 -13.74 -2.03
C SER A 90 6.11 -13.39 -2.34
N VAL A 91 5.17 -13.76 -1.47
CA VAL A 91 3.80 -13.19 -1.47
C VAL A 91 3.64 -12.19 -0.33
N LEU A 92 2.74 -11.22 -0.49
CA LEU A 92 2.33 -10.36 0.61
C LEU A 92 1.46 -11.15 1.59
N LEU A 93 1.69 -10.88 2.87
CA LEU A 93 1.06 -11.58 3.99
C LEU A 93 0.30 -10.59 4.86
N ASP A 94 -0.73 -11.09 5.55
CA ASP A 94 -1.45 -10.31 6.55
C ASP A 94 -0.49 -9.64 7.55
N GLY A 95 -0.66 -8.33 7.74
CA GLY A 95 0.20 -7.53 8.59
C GLY A 95 1.44 -6.93 7.91
N ASP A 96 1.77 -7.32 6.67
CA ASP A 96 2.82 -6.64 5.91
C ASP A 96 2.45 -5.16 5.71
N MET A 97 3.44 -4.28 5.88
CA MET A 97 3.22 -2.84 5.79
C MET A 97 4.46 -2.08 5.30
N GLU A 98 4.21 -0.95 4.65
CA GLU A 98 5.23 0.01 4.22
C GLU A 98 4.79 1.42 4.65
N THR A 99 5.71 2.23 5.16
CA THR A 99 5.39 3.57 5.69
C THR A 99 6.29 4.64 5.07
N GLY A 100 5.65 5.63 4.45
CA GLY A 100 6.30 6.78 3.85
C GLY A 100 6.84 7.80 4.85
N THR A 101 7.63 8.73 4.33
CA THR A 101 8.25 9.82 5.10
C THR A 101 7.19 10.77 5.67
N TYR A 102 6.02 10.88 5.02
CA TYR A 102 4.92 11.73 5.49
C TYR A 102 3.92 10.98 6.37
N GLY A 103 4.22 9.74 6.75
CA GLY A 103 3.34 8.86 7.51
C GLY A 103 2.20 8.26 6.68
N ASN A 104 2.22 8.42 5.35
CA ASN A 104 1.36 7.62 4.47
C ASN A 104 1.74 6.15 4.60
N GLN A 105 0.79 5.24 4.48
CA GLN A 105 1.04 3.82 4.72
C GLN A 105 0.25 2.94 3.74
N LEU A 106 0.90 1.86 3.31
CA LEU A 106 0.24 0.68 2.75
C LEU A 106 0.25 -0.43 3.80
N GLN A 107 -0.88 -1.09 4.01
CA GLN A 107 -1.01 -2.20 4.96
C GLN A 107 -1.85 -3.32 4.37
N VAL A 108 -1.37 -4.55 4.46
CA VAL A 108 -2.16 -5.74 4.19
C VAL A 108 -3.08 -6.03 5.37
N VAL A 109 -4.37 -6.15 5.09
CA VAL A 109 -5.40 -6.64 6.00
C VAL A 109 -6.08 -7.82 5.30
N ALA A 110 -5.44 -8.98 5.35
CA ALA A 110 -5.94 -10.18 4.70
C ALA A 110 -6.77 -11.00 5.70
N PRO A 111 -8.09 -11.17 5.48
CA PRO A 111 -8.91 -12.02 6.33
C PRO A 111 -8.40 -13.47 6.28
N ALA A 112 -8.91 -14.34 7.16
CA ALA A 112 -8.59 -15.76 7.16
C ALA A 112 -8.92 -16.39 5.79
N ASN A 113 -7.94 -16.40 4.89
CA ASN A 113 -8.08 -16.91 3.54
C ASN A 113 -7.84 -18.43 3.57
N PRO A 114 -8.70 -19.26 2.96
CA PRO A 114 -8.43 -20.68 2.80
C PRO A 114 -7.15 -20.88 1.98
N ALA A 115 -6.52 -22.05 2.10
CA ALA A 115 -5.25 -22.36 1.45
C ALA A 115 -5.28 -22.05 -0.07
N ALA A 116 -4.21 -21.43 -0.58
CA ALA A 116 -4.08 -21.12 -2.00
C ALA A 116 -4.15 -22.39 -2.86
N THR A 117 -4.92 -22.31 -3.94
CA THR A 117 -5.03 -23.35 -4.96
C THR A 117 -4.32 -22.87 -6.23
N GLY A 118 -3.50 -23.73 -6.83
CA GLY A 118 -2.79 -23.48 -8.09
C GLY A 118 -3.14 -24.52 -9.15
#